data_AF-A0A915M1I0-F1
#
_entry.id   AF-A0A915M1I0-F1
#
_cell.length_a   1.000
_cell.length_b   1.000
_cell.length_c   1.000
_cell.angle_alpha   90.00
_cell.angle_beta   90.00
_cell.angle_gamma   90.00
#
_symmetry.space_group_name_H-M   'P 1'
#
loop_
_entity.id
_entity.type
_entity.pdbx_description
1 polymer ?
#
loop_
_entity_poly.entity_id
_entity_poly.type
_entity_poly.pdbx_seq_one_letter_code
_entity_poly.pdbx_strand_id
1 'polypeptide(L)'
;MYTNLFFYFQALITHKGRASNSGHYVAWIRVGDGDDDVEEKNTKNNNQENVGNSKWAACDDTDVYPVSEAEILKLSGGGDWH
;
A
#
# COMPACT_ATOMS: atom_id res chain seq x y z
N MET A 1 -20.75 23.11 -15.21
CA MET A 1 -20.71 22.22 -14.03
C MET A 1 -19.35 21.56 -14.03
N TYR A 2 -18.56 21.71 -12.96
CA TYR A 2 -17.28 20.99 -12.82
C TYR A 2 -17.50 19.83 -11.87
N THR A 3 -17.32 18.60 -12.35
CA THR A 3 -17.22 17.42 -11.48
C THR A 3 -15.78 17.30 -11.03
N ASN A 4 -15.52 17.35 -9.73
CA ASN A 4 -14.21 16.95 -9.22
C ASN A 4 -14.08 15.43 -9.37
N LEU A 5 -13.02 15.00 -10.04
CA LEU A 5 -12.70 13.59 -10.25
C LEU A 5 -11.52 13.24 -9.36
N PHE A 6 -11.77 12.43 -8.34
CA PHE A 6 -10.75 11.90 -7.44
C PHE A 6 -10.62 10.40 -7.67
N PHE A 7 -9.39 9.91 -7.68
CA PHE A 7 -9.07 8.49 -7.70
C PHE A 7 -8.14 8.18 -6.54
N TYR A 8 -8.32 7.01 -5.93
CA TYR A 8 -7.42 6.48 -4.92
C TYR A 8 -6.68 5.27 -5.46
N PHE A 9 -5.42 5.17 -5.08
CA PHE A 9 -4.56 4.08 -5.48
C PHE A 9 -4.83 2.85 -4.60
N GLN A 10 -5.30 1.76 -5.20
CA GLN A 10 -5.80 0.60 -4.45
C GLN A 10 -4.87 -0.61 -4.53
N ALA A 11 -4.20 -0.81 -5.66
CA ALA A 11 -3.29 -1.92 -5.85
C ALA A 11 -2.30 -1.62 -6.99
N LEU A 12 -1.17 -2.30 -6.96
CA LEU A 12 -0.19 -2.28 -8.05
C LEU A 12 0.55 -3.62 -8.16
N ILE A 13 1.21 -3.82 -9.30
CA ILE A 13 2.07 -4.98 -9.53
C ILE A 13 3.42 -4.43 -9.95
N THR A 14 4.49 -4.88 -9.29
CA THR A 14 5.86 -4.59 -9.70
C THR A 14 6.47 -5.79 -10.39
N HIS A 15 7.27 -5.54 -11.41
CA HIS A 15 8.19 -6.53 -11.97
C HIS A 15 9.57 -6.28 -11.39
N LYS A 16 10.26 -7.37 -11.07
CA LYS A 16 11.62 -7.39 -10.58
C LYS A 16 12.57 -8.10 -11.53
N GLY A 17 13.31 -7.33 -12.33
CA GLY A 17 14.26 -7.88 -13.29
C GLY A 17 14.48 -7.03 -14.54
N ARG A 18 15.56 -7.35 -15.27
CA ARG A 18 15.99 -6.55 -16.44
C ARG A 18 15.24 -6.86 -17.74
N ALA A 19 14.69 -8.06 -17.86
CA ALA A 19 14.04 -8.53 -19.09
C ALA A 19 12.63 -9.04 -18.76
N SER A 20 11.68 -8.77 -19.63
CA SER A 20 10.26 -9.13 -19.42
C SER A 20 9.98 -10.64 -19.45
N ASN A 21 10.92 -11.45 -19.96
CA ASN A 21 10.81 -12.91 -20.02
C ASN A 21 11.46 -13.61 -18.81
N SER A 22 11.91 -12.86 -17.81
CA SER A 22 12.58 -13.35 -16.60
C SER A 22 12.29 -12.41 -15.43
N GLY A 23 12.69 -12.77 -14.22
CA GLY A 23 12.47 -11.93 -13.04
C GLY A 23 11.30 -12.41 -12.18
N HIS A 24 10.72 -11.49 -11.42
CA HIS A 24 9.75 -11.81 -10.38
C HIS A 24 8.63 -10.79 -10.31
N TYR A 25 7.40 -11.19 -10.01
CA TYR A 25 6.28 -10.26 -9.87
C TYR A 25 5.78 -10.25 -8.44
N VAL A 26 5.55 -9.05 -7.90
CA VAL A 26 4.98 -8.87 -6.57
C VAL A 26 3.74 -7.99 -6.69
N ALA A 27 2.64 -8.43 -6.11
CA ALA A 27 1.41 -7.65 -6.01
C ALA A 27 1.39 -6.88 -4.69
N TRP A 28 0.92 -5.64 -4.73
CA TRP A 28 0.80 -4.77 -3.56
C TRP A 28 -0.63 -4.28 -3.49
N ILE A 29 -1.28 -4.51 -2.36
CA ILE A 29 -2.71 -4.23 -2.20
C ILE A 29 -2.89 -3.35 -0.98
N ARG A 30 -3.64 -2.27 -1.15
CA ARG A 30 -4.10 -1.44 -0.04
C ARG A 30 -5.14 -2.25 0.73
N VAL A 31 -4.80 -2.58 1.97
CA VAL A 31 -5.72 -3.17 2.92
C VAL A 31 -6.47 -1.99 3.52
N GLY A 32 -7.74 -1.85 3.15
CA GLY A 32 -8.58 -0.84 3.78
C GLY A 32 -8.64 -1.11 5.28
N ASP A 33 -8.48 -0.05 6.08
CA ASP A 33 -9.20 0.00 7.35
C ASP A 33 -10.66 0.21 6.91
N GLY A 34 -11.35 -0.89 6.61
CA GLY A 34 -12.71 -0.83 6.12
C GLY A 34 -13.56 -0.18 7.20
N ASP A 35 -14.13 0.99 6.90
CA ASP A 35 -15.09 1.74 7.72
C ASP A 35 -15.10 1.32 9.19
N ASP A 36 -14.20 1.92 9.97
CA ASP A 36 -14.07 1.73 11.42
C ASP A 36 -15.31 2.27 12.17
N ASP A 37 -16.47 1.63 12.02
CA ASP A 37 -17.61 1.77 12.94
C ASP A 37 -17.50 0.77 14.12
N VAL A 38 -16.30 0.24 14.38
CA VAL A 38 -16.00 -0.46 15.64
C VAL A 38 -15.16 0.46 16.50
N GLU A 39 -15.87 1.17 17.38
CA GLU A 39 -15.38 1.92 18.54
C GLU A 39 -14.07 1.34 19.08
N GLU A 40 -12.95 1.95 18.69
CA GLU A 40 -11.67 1.75 19.34
C GLU A 40 -11.86 2.13 20.80
N LYS A 41 -11.91 1.13 21.68
CA LYS A 41 -11.89 1.36 23.12
C LYS A 41 -10.57 2.00 23.50
N ASN A 42 -10.64 3.32 23.48
CA ASN A 42 -9.72 4.33 23.96
C ASN A 42 -8.86 3.82 25.12
N THR A 43 -7.61 3.47 24.83
CA THR A 43 -6.58 3.36 25.87
C THR A 43 -5.21 3.70 25.28
N LYS A 44 -4.98 4.99 24.98
CA LYS A 44 -3.91 5.83 25.58
C LYS A 44 -3.53 7.05 24.71
N ASN A 45 -3.89 8.22 25.25
CA ASN A 45 -3.05 9.41 25.45
C ASN A 45 -2.36 10.10 24.25
N ASN A 46 -2.94 11.26 23.91
CA ASN A 46 -2.33 12.55 23.59
C ASN A 46 -1.29 12.63 22.45
N ASN A 47 -1.71 13.32 21.38
CA ASN A 47 -0.91 13.91 20.29
C ASN A 47 -0.33 12.94 19.25
N GLN A 48 -1.09 11.94 18.83
CA GLN A 48 -0.85 11.32 17.52
C GLN A 48 -2.12 11.51 16.70
N GLU A 49 -2.05 12.42 15.74
CA GLU A 49 -3.09 12.66 14.76
C GLU A 49 -3.38 11.33 14.05
N ASN A 50 -4.63 10.86 14.13
CA ASN A 50 -5.11 9.70 13.37
C ASN A 50 -5.15 10.08 11.87
N VAL A 51 -3.96 10.25 11.29
CA VAL A 51 -3.73 10.27 9.85
C VAL A 51 -4.05 8.87 9.39
N GLY A 52 -5.17 8.71 8.65
CA GLY A 52 -5.69 7.43 8.16
C GLY A 52 -4.56 6.52 7.68
N ASN A 53 -4.25 5.51 8.50
CA ASN A 53 -3.01 4.77 8.39
C ASN A 53 -3.25 3.60 7.43
N SER A 54 -3.49 3.94 6.15
CA SER A 54 -3.73 3.00 5.06
C SER A 54 -2.70 1.87 5.11
N LYS A 55 -3.11 0.69 5.55
CA LYS A 55 -2.21 -0.47 5.63
C LYS A 55 -2.04 -1.05 4.24
N TRP A 56 -0.82 -1.47 3.89
CA TRP A 56 -0.54 -2.15 2.63
C TRP A 56 -0.04 -3.56 2.89
N ALA A 57 -0.30 -4.46 1.95
CA ALA A 57 0.22 -5.82 1.96
C ALA A 57 0.99 -6.07 0.67
N ALA A 58 2.19 -6.66 0.81
CA ALA A 58 2.94 -7.25 -0.29
C ALA A 58 2.57 -8.74 -0.38
N CYS A 59 2.21 -9.19 -1.57
CA CYS A 59 1.90 -10.57 -1.89
C CYS A 59 2.99 -11.08 -2.84
N ASP A 60 3.97 -11.77 -2.26
CA ASP A 60 5.13 -12.36 -2.92
C ASP A 60 4.94 -13.88 -2.96
N ASP A 61 4.41 -14.40 -4.07
CA ASP A 61 4.03 -15.81 -4.23
C ASP A 61 3.14 -16.32 -3.08
N THR A 62 3.70 -17.15 -2.18
CA THR A 62 3.02 -17.71 -1.02
C THR A 62 3.18 -16.87 0.25
N ASP A 63 4.08 -15.89 0.23
CA ASP A 63 4.43 -15.06 1.37
C ASP A 63 3.68 -13.72 1.30
N VAL A 64 2.89 -13.43 2.33
CA VAL A 64 2.14 -12.18 2.45
C VAL A 64 2.58 -11.45 3.71
N TYR A 65 3.00 -10.20 3.58
CA TYR A 65 3.48 -9.41 4.70
C TYR A 65 3.04 -7.94 4.63
N PRO A 66 2.84 -7.29 5.80
CA PRO A 66 2.45 -5.89 5.84
C PRO A 66 3.61 -4.98 5.43
N VAL A 67 3.29 -3.88 4.74
CA VAL A 67 4.24 -2.83 4.35
C VAL A 67 3.64 -1.45 4.57
N SER A 68 4.51 -0.47 4.76
CA SER A 68 4.12 0.92 4.95
C SER A 68 3.84 1.62 3.61
N GLU A 69 3.02 2.67 3.62
CA GLU A 69 2.80 3.50 2.42
C GLU A 69 4.11 4.14 1.92
N ALA A 70 5.04 4.45 2.82
CA ALA A 70 6.37 4.94 2.45
C ALA A 70 7.19 3.93 1.63
N GLU A 71 6.99 2.63 1.83
CA GLU A 71 7.61 1.59 1.01
C GLU A 71 6.94 1.47 -0.35
N ILE A 72 5.62 1.63 -0.40
CA ILE A 72 4.85 1.66 -1.67
C ILE A 72 5.29 2.83 -2.55
N LEU A 73 5.51 4.01 -1.98
CA LEU A 73 5.97 5.18 -2.73
C LEU A 73 7.37 5.02 -3.33
N LYS A 74 8.22 4.16 -2.73
CA LYS A 74 9.55 3.83 -3.28
C LYS A 74 9.47 2.93 -4.52
N LEU A 75 8.30 2.33 -4.81
CA LEU A 75 8.08 1.50 -6.00
C LEU A 75 8.00 2.31 -7.30
N SER A 76 8.08 3.65 -7.22
CA SER A 76 8.08 4.57 -8.36
C SER A 76 9.29 4.40 -9.31
N GLY A 77 10.29 3.58 -8.95
CA GLY A 77 11.39 3.17 -9.83
C GLY A 77 12.66 4.02 -9.72
N GLY A 78 13.66 3.75 -10.57
CA GLY A 78 14.95 4.49 -10.59
C GLY A 78 16.23 3.65 -10.49
N GLY A 79 16.21 2.34 -10.82
CA GLY A 79 17.37 1.44 -10.81
C GLY A 79 16.96 -0.04 -10.88
N ASP A 80 17.91 -0.97 -10.74
CA ASP A 80 17.69 -2.45 -10.70
C ASP A 80 16.93 -2.95 -9.44
N TRP A 81 16.25 -2.06 -8.70
CA TRP A 81 15.70 -2.34 -7.37
C TRP A 81 14.28 -2.91 -7.36
N HIS A 82 13.61 -2.82 -8.50
CA HIS A 82 12.53 -3.74 -8.83
C HIS A 82 13.17 -4.65 -9.85
#